data_AF-L1K414-F1
#
_entry.id   AF-L1K414-F1
#
_cell.length_a   1.000
_cell.length_b   1.000
_cell.length_c   1.000
_cell.angle_alpha   90.00
_cell.angle_beta   90.00
_cell.angle_gamma   90.00
#
_symmetry.space_group_name_H-M   'P 1'
#
loop_
_entity.id
_entity.type
_entity.pdbx_description
1 polymer ?
#
loop_
_entity_poly.entity_id
_entity_poly.type
_entity_poly.pdbx_seq_one_letter_code
_entity_poly.pdbx_strand_id
1 'polypeptide(L)'
;MTRRGLLVGFGLLVTLFNTQAFAAVDDARTQYRKGIQDFVNGRVKESVEAFDRAIELDSTYADILWQRGLSLYYCDRFDEASKQFERDVRLNPRDTEEAIWRFFSQARTAVGFSDAQKQILRVEGETREYMKLIYGVCRGAIPLQELEEKALSDQFYYNLYAGLIAEAQGRPAAAQNFLDRAVKSPYSKEGDYMWFVASVHCKLRGWNK
;
A
#
# COMPACT_ATOMS: atom_id res chain seq x y z
N MET A 1 60.79 41.64 -52.47
CA MET A 1 59.80 42.22 -51.54
C MET A 1 58.69 41.17 -51.35
N THR A 2 58.71 40.29 -50.33
CA THR A 2 58.03 40.41 -49.00
C THR A 2 56.58 40.94 -49.12
N ARG A 3 55.50 40.36 -48.56
CA ARG A 3 55.28 39.59 -47.31
C ARG A 3 53.87 38.92 -47.30
N ARG A 4 53.76 37.86 -46.47
CA ARG A 4 52.62 37.12 -45.87
C ARG A 4 51.22 37.79 -45.68
N GLY A 5 50.20 36.92 -45.60
CA GLY A 5 48.97 37.02 -44.77
C GLY A 5 47.70 36.74 -45.58
N LEU A 6 46.63 36.04 -45.16
CA LEU A 6 46.20 35.48 -43.88
C LEU A 6 44.99 34.55 -44.17
N LEU A 7 44.81 33.46 -43.43
CA LEU A 7 43.58 32.65 -43.39
C LEU A 7 42.36 33.51 -43.02
N VAL A 8 41.20 33.26 -43.65
CA VAL A 8 39.89 33.42 -42.98
C VAL A 8 38.96 32.30 -43.45
N GLY A 9 38.71 31.33 -42.56
CA GLY A 9 37.51 30.50 -42.61
C GLY A 9 36.44 31.11 -41.71
N PHE A 10 35.17 31.00 -42.08
CA PHE A 10 33.98 31.20 -41.25
C PHE A 10 32.83 30.63 -42.10
N GLY A 11 32.07 29.61 -41.71
CA GLY A 11 31.61 29.22 -40.38
C GLY A 11 30.10 29.06 -40.52
N LEU A 12 29.66 27.87 -40.92
CA LEU A 12 28.24 27.51 -41.05
C LEU A 12 27.65 27.45 -39.64
N LEU A 13 27.08 28.55 -39.16
CA LEU A 13 26.43 28.58 -37.84
C LEU A 13 25.01 28.03 -37.98
N VAL A 14 24.88 26.70 -37.92
CA VAL A 14 23.59 26.07 -37.64
C VAL A 14 23.30 26.31 -36.16
N THR A 15 22.43 27.27 -35.86
CA THR A 15 21.88 27.44 -34.52
C THR A 15 20.93 26.28 -34.23
N LEU A 16 21.46 25.22 -33.64
CA LEU A 16 20.66 24.22 -32.94
C LEU A 16 20.06 24.90 -31.70
N PHE A 17 18.79 25.30 -31.79
CA PHE A 17 18.02 25.56 -30.58
C PHE A 17 17.82 24.23 -29.87
N ASN A 18 18.62 24.03 -28.83
CA ASN A 18 18.53 22.93 -27.90
C ASN A 18 17.22 23.11 -27.11
N THR A 19 16.15 22.42 -27.50
CA THR A 19 14.98 22.28 -26.64
C THR A 19 15.37 21.38 -25.48
N GLN A 20 15.95 21.98 -24.42
CA GLN A 20 15.93 21.33 -23.12
C GLN A 20 14.47 21.19 -22.72
N ALA A 21 13.93 19.99 -22.90
CA ALA A 21 12.75 19.57 -22.18
C ALA A 21 13.06 19.81 -20.70
N PHE A 22 12.34 20.73 -20.06
CA PHE A 22 12.30 20.80 -18.61
C PHE A 22 11.71 19.47 -18.13
N ALA A 23 12.57 18.50 -17.82
CA ALA A 23 12.18 17.38 -17.00
C ALA A 23 11.59 18.00 -15.72
N ALA A 24 10.32 17.75 -15.44
CA ALA A 24 9.72 18.15 -14.17
C ALA A 24 10.67 17.64 -13.08
N VAL A 25 11.19 18.56 -12.27
CA VAL A 25 12.08 18.19 -11.17
C VAL A 25 11.30 17.22 -10.30
N ASP A 26 11.80 15.99 -10.23
CA ASP A 26 11.17 14.93 -9.47
C ASP A 26 11.19 15.30 -7.99
N ASP A 27 10.05 15.75 -7.47
CA ASP A 27 9.87 16.09 -6.07
C ASP A 27 9.21 14.94 -5.29
N ALA A 28 9.36 14.95 -3.96
CA ALA A 28 8.84 13.88 -3.11
C ALA A 28 7.34 13.61 -3.33
N ARG A 29 6.56 14.67 -3.61
CA ARG A 29 5.13 14.60 -3.86
C ARG A 29 4.80 13.88 -5.17
N THR A 30 5.61 14.10 -6.21
CA THR A 30 5.47 13.44 -7.51
C THR A 30 5.75 11.95 -7.37
N GLN A 31 6.81 11.57 -6.65
CA GLN A 31 7.11 10.17 -6.35
C GLN A 31 6.05 9.50 -5.48
N TYR A 32 5.53 10.20 -4.46
CA TYR A 32 4.42 9.71 -3.65
C TYR A 32 3.17 9.39 -4.49
N ARG A 33 2.78 10.30 -5.40
CA ARG A 33 1.64 10.08 -6.31
C ARG A 33 1.89 8.92 -7.27
N LYS A 34 3.11 8.81 -7.78
CA LYS A 34 3.54 7.67 -8.60
C LYS A 34 3.37 6.36 -7.83
N GLY A 35 3.80 6.32 -6.56
CA GLY A 35 3.64 5.16 -5.68
C GLY A 35 2.17 4.72 -5.54
N ILE A 36 1.26 5.67 -5.30
CA ILE A 36 -0.18 5.40 -5.28
C ILE A 36 -0.65 4.80 -6.62
N GLN A 37 -0.27 5.43 -7.73
CA GLN A 37 -0.73 5.02 -9.05
C GLN A 37 -0.19 3.65 -9.46
N ASP A 38 1.05 3.34 -9.10
CA ASP A 38 1.65 2.03 -9.32
C ASP A 38 0.92 0.95 -8.51
N PHE A 39 0.62 1.23 -7.23
CA PHE A 39 -0.17 0.30 -6.40
C PHE A 39 -1.53 0.01 -7.00
N VAL A 40 -2.29 1.04 -7.36
CA VAL A 40 -3.63 0.94 -7.96
C VAL A 40 -3.63 0.09 -9.23
N ASN A 41 -2.53 0.12 -9.99
CA ASN A 41 -2.37 -0.71 -11.20
C ASN A 41 -1.88 -2.14 -10.91
N GLY A 42 -1.67 -2.50 -9.64
CA GLY A 42 -1.10 -3.77 -9.20
C GLY A 42 0.41 -3.90 -9.42
N ARG A 43 1.10 -2.79 -9.72
CA ARG A 43 2.57 -2.69 -9.82
C ARG A 43 3.16 -2.44 -8.45
N VAL A 44 3.02 -3.43 -7.56
CA VAL A 44 3.33 -3.25 -6.13
C VAL A 44 4.82 -3.04 -5.86
N LYS A 45 5.72 -3.58 -6.70
CA LYS A 45 7.17 -3.38 -6.56
C LYS A 45 7.57 -1.95 -6.90
N GLU A 46 7.09 -1.46 -8.04
CA GLU A 46 7.29 -0.10 -8.51
C GLU A 46 6.66 0.91 -7.55
N SER A 47 5.55 0.55 -6.92
CA SER A 47 4.93 1.34 -5.86
C SER A 47 5.86 1.53 -4.66
N VAL A 48 6.50 0.46 -4.18
CA VAL A 48 7.49 0.56 -3.09
C VAL A 48 8.67 1.43 -3.50
N GLU A 49 9.22 1.24 -4.71
CA GLU A 49 10.34 2.04 -5.21
C GLU A 49 10.02 3.54 -5.27
N ALA A 50 8.83 3.89 -5.73
CA ALA A 50 8.38 5.27 -5.77
C ALA A 50 8.17 5.86 -4.37
N PHE A 51 7.63 5.10 -3.43
CA PHE A 51 7.52 5.54 -2.03
C PHE A 51 8.89 5.68 -1.35
N ASP A 52 9.82 4.76 -1.59
CA ASP A 52 11.20 4.86 -1.10
C ASP A 52 11.87 6.12 -1.65
N ARG A 53 11.69 6.42 -2.95
CA ARG A 53 12.20 7.64 -3.56
C ARG A 53 11.57 8.91 -2.98
N ALA A 54 10.28 8.89 -2.65
CA ALA A 54 9.62 10.01 -1.97
C ALA A 54 10.26 10.29 -0.61
N ILE A 55 10.56 9.24 0.16
CA ILE A 55 11.25 9.35 1.46
C ILE A 55 12.68 9.88 1.32
N GLU A 56 13.42 9.45 0.30
CA GLU A 56 14.77 9.96 0.02
C GLU A 56 14.78 11.46 -0.29
N LEU A 57 13.77 11.94 -1.02
CA LEU A 57 13.61 13.34 -1.40
C LEU A 57 13.10 14.21 -0.24
N ASP A 58 12.23 13.65 0.60
CA ASP A 58 11.71 14.28 1.79
C ASP A 58 11.43 13.24 2.88
N SER A 59 12.33 13.20 3.87
CA SER A 59 12.27 12.22 4.97
C SER A 59 11.00 12.31 5.82
N THR A 60 10.24 13.41 5.76
CA THR A 60 8.98 13.54 6.52
C THR A 60 7.91 12.57 6.05
N TYR A 61 7.99 12.09 4.81
CA TYR A 61 7.13 11.01 4.31
C TYR A 61 7.35 9.69 5.05
N ALA A 62 8.49 9.47 5.70
CA ALA A 62 8.79 8.18 6.31
C ALA A 62 7.90 7.83 7.51
N ASP A 63 7.32 8.85 8.14
CA ASP A 63 6.67 8.74 9.44
C ASP A 63 5.20 8.31 9.36
N ILE A 64 4.47 8.66 8.29
CA ILE A 64 3.05 8.33 8.12
C ILE A 64 2.80 7.94 6.66
N LEU A 65 3.31 6.78 6.24
CA LEU A 65 3.20 6.29 4.86
C LEU A 65 2.70 4.85 4.82
N TRP A 66 1.51 4.66 5.34
CA TRP A 66 0.83 3.36 5.39
C TRP A 66 0.63 2.73 4.01
N GLN A 67 0.49 3.53 2.94
CA GLN A 67 0.42 3.01 1.56
C GLN A 67 1.70 2.26 1.16
N ARG A 68 2.85 2.71 1.65
CA ARG A 68 4.12 1.98 1.49
C ARG A 68 4.09 0.67 2.25
N GLY A 69 3.54 0.66 3.48
CA GLY A 69 3.32 -0.55 4.27
C GLY A 69 2.48 -1.59 3.52
N LEU A 70 1.38 -1.17 2.89
CA LEU A 70 0.56 -2.03 2.04
C LEU A 70 1.33 -2.54 0.83
N SER A 71 2.06 -1.66 0.15
CA SER A 71 2.86 -2.04 -1.02
C SER A 71 3.95 -3.05 -0.67
N LEU A 72 4.59 -2.89 0.50
CA LEU A 72 5.54 -3.85 1.07
C LEU A 72 4.87 -5.19 1.39
N TYR A 73 3.68 -5.16 2.01
CA TYR A 73 2.91 -6.37 2.29
C TYR A 73 2.63 -7.17 1.02
N TYR A 74 2.18 -6.50 -0.05
CA TYR A 74 1.91 -7.16 -1.33
C TYR A 74 3.17 -7.49 -2.14
N CYS A 75 4.35 -6.99 -1.74
CA CYS A 75 5.65 -7.42 -2.25
C CYS A 75 6.26 -8.58 -1.44
N ASP A 76 5.49 -9.19 -0.51
CA ASP A 76 5.97 -10.20 0.44
C ASP A 76 7.12 -9.71 1.35
N ARG A 77 7.33 -8.39 1.47
CA ARG A 77 8.31 -7.75 2.35
C ARG A 77 7.69 -7.50 3.74
N PHE A 78 7.19 -8.57 4.35
CA PHE A 78 6.35 -8.51 5.54
C PHE A 78 7.02 -7.90 6.78
N ASP A 79 8.30 -8.19 7.04
CA ASP A 79 9.02 -7.59 8.16
C ASP A 79 9.14 -6.06 8.04
N GLU A 80 9.33 -5.57 6.81
CA GLU A 80 9.41 -4.13 6.55
C GLU A 80 8.03 -3.47 6.61
N ALA A 81 6.99 -4.13 6.10
CA ALA A 81 5.61 -3.70 6.25
C ALA A 81 5.23 -3.58 7.74
N SER A 82 5.53 -4.59 8.55
CA SER A 82 5.29 -4.57 10.00
C SER A 82 6.00 -3.40 10.67
N LYS A 83 7.24 -3.08 10.29
CA LYS A 83 7.99 -1.94 10.84
C LYS A 83 7.39 -0.59 10.40
N GLN A 84 6.91 -0.48 9.16
CA GLN A 84 6.22 0.73 8.69
C GLN A 84 4.96 0.98 9.52
N PHE A 85 4.08 -0.01 9.63
CA PHE A 85 2.84 0.13 10.40
C PHE A 85 3.09 0.36 11.89
N GLU A 86 4.17 -0.20 12.45
CA GLU A 86 4.55 0.11 13.84
C GLU A 86 4.96 1.57 14.04
N ARG A 87 5.61 2.20 13.05
CA ARG A 87 5.89 3.65 13.07
C ARG A 87 4.60 4.44 13.01
N ASP A 88 3.72 4.09 12.08
CA ASP A 88 2.46 4.80 11.85
C ASP A 88 1.57 4.77 13.12
N VAL A 89 1.44 3.61 13.78
CA VAL A 89 0.69 3.47 15.05
C VAL A 89 1.30 4.30 16.20
N ARG A 90 2.63 4.46 16.26
CA ARG A 90 3.25 5.29 17.32
C ARG A 90 2.85 6.76 17.22
N LEU A 91 2.58 7.25 16.01
CA LEU A 91 2.17 8.64 15.76
C LEU A 91 0.65 8.80 15.81
N ASN A 92 -0.10 7.78 15.37
CA ASN A 92 -1.55 7.73 15.46
C ASN A 92 -2.04 6.45 16.19
N PRO A 93 -2.00 6.43 17.53
CA PRO A 93 -2.33 5.22 18.32
C PRO A 93 -3.83 4.86 18.31
N ARG A 94 -4.66 5.69 17.68
CA ARG A 94 -6.11 5.46 17.56
C ARG A 94 -6.50 4.84 16.22
N ASP A 95 -5.54 4.61 15.33
CA ASP A 95 -5.81 3.97 14.05
C ASP A 95 -5.82 2.45 14.18
N THR A 96 -7.02 1.88 14.19
CA THR A 96 -7.20 0.44 14.26
C THR A 96 -6.69 -0.28 13.01
N GLU A 97 -6.72 0.37 11.85
CA GLU A 97 -6.32 -0.25 10.59
C GLU A 97 -4.82 -0.51 10.58
N GLU A 98 -4.01 0.45 11.02
CA GLU A 98 -2.56 0.28 11.09
C GLU A 98 -2.14 -0.84 12.05
N ALA A 99 -2.82 -0.97 13.19
CA ALA A 99 -2.60 -2.09 14.11
C ALA A 99 -2.95 -3.45 13.48
N ILE A 100 -4.03 -3.50 12.71
CA ILE A 100 -4.47 -4.70 11.97
C ILE A 100 -3.50 -5.04 10.82
N TRP A 101 -3.02 -4.05 10.07
CA TRP A 101 -2.08 -4.26 8.98
C TRP A 101 -0.68 -4.67 9.47
N ARG A 102 -0.26 -4.13 10.61
CA ARG A 102 0.91 -4.65 11.33
C ARG A 102 0.70 -6.11 11.71
N PHE A 103 -0.46 -6.46 12.27
CA PHE A 103 -0.80 -7.85 12.61
C PHE A 103 -0.73 -8.77 11.39
N PHE A 104 -1.34 -8.40 10.25
CA PHE A 104 -1.28 -9.22 9.04
C PHE A 104 0.16 -9.40 8.55
N SER A 105 0.96 -8.33 8.60
CA SER A 105 2.37 -8.39 8.23
C SER A 105 3.11 -9.40 9.11
N GLN A 106 2.98 -9.31 10.45
CA GLN A 106 3.60 -10.27 11.37
C GLN A 106 3.09 -11.70 11.18
N ALA A 107 1.80 -11.89 10.93
CA ALA A 107 1.20 -13.20 10.75
C ALA A 107 1.82 -13.97 9.55
N ARG A 108 2.43 -13.24 8.60
CA ARG A 108 3.09 -13.78 7.40
C ARG A 108 4.60 -13.96 7.54
N THR A 109 5.19 -13.61 8.69
CA THR A 109 6.61 -13.86 8.99
C THR A 109 6.76 -15.13 9.85
N ALA A 110 7.98 -15.38 10.34
CA ALA A 110 8.25 -16.45 11.31
C ALA A 110 7.47 -16.31 12.63
N VAL A 111 6.89 -15.14 12.92
CA VAL A 111 6.01 -14.93 14.09
C VAL A 111 4.74 -15.77 13.94
N GLY A 112 4.15 -15.81 12.74
CA GLY A 112 2.93 -16.57 12.48
C GLY A 112 1.68 -16.00 13.15
N PHE A 113 0.52 -16.52 12.77
CA PHE A 113 -0.78 -15.95 13.13
C PHE A 113 -1.01 -15.88 14.66
N SER A 114 -0.80 -16.98 15.38
CA SER A 114 -1.14 -17.05 16.82
C SER A 114 -0.28 -16.12 17.68
N ASP A 115 1.02 -16.02 17.41
CA ASP A 115 1.88 -15.11 18.16
C ASP A 115 1.68 -13.66 17.73
N ALA A 116 1.33 -13.41 16.46
CA ALA A 116 0.92 -12.08 16.02
C ALA A 116 -0.33 -11.59 16.77
N GLN A 117 -1.30 -12.48 17.07
CA GLN A 117 -2.48 -12.10 17.87
C GLN A 117 -2.10 -11.61 19.27
N LYS A 118 -1.06 -12.21 19.88
CA LYS A 118 -0.55 -11.82 21.20
C LYS A 118 0.23 -10.51 21.16
N GLN A 119 0.77 -10.15 20.00
CA GLN A 119 1.61 -8.97 19.78
C GLN A 119 0.87 -7.80 19.12
N ILE A 120 -0.43 -7.95 18.83
CA ILE A 120 -1.21 -6.86 18.22
C ILE A 120 -1.19 -5.62 19.12
N LEU A 121 -1.00 -4.47 18.51
CA LEU A 121 -0.91 -3.21 19.23
C LEU A 121 -2.29 -2.83 19.80
N ARG A 122 -2.31 -2.38 21.05
CA ARG A 122 -3.54 -1.93 21.71
C ARG A 122 -4.00 -0.61 21.11
N VAL A 123 -5.23 -0.60 20.62
CA VAL A 123 -5.90 0.59 20.09
C VAL A 123 -7.01 1.04 21.04
N GLU A 124 -7.15 2.34 21.24
CA GLU A 124 -8.18 2.94 22.10
C GLU A 124 -9.11 3.85 21.30
N GLY A 125 -10.41 3.80 21.60
CA GLY A 125 -11.40 4.72 21.02
C GLY A 125 -12.00 4.30 19.67
N GLU A 126 -11.86 3.05 19.24
CA GLU A 126 -12.53 2.55 18.02
C GLU A 126 -14.06 2.49 18.21
N THR A 127 -14.77 3.30 17.41
CA THR A 127 -16.23 3.43 17.48
C THR A 127 -16.94 2.62 16.40
N ARG A 128 -16.25 2.27 15.30
CA ARG A 128 -16.83 1.53 14.17
C ARG A 128 -17.08 0.08 14.60
N GLU A 129 -18.34 -0.35 14.62
CA GLU A 129 -18.73 -1.69 15.09
C GLU A 129 -18.02 -2.83 14.32
N TYR A 130 -17.90 -2.70 13.00
CA TYR A 130 -17.21 -3.70 12.20
C TYR A 130 -15.71 -3.81 12.54
N MET A 131 -15.04 -2.68 12.81
CA MET A 131 -13.62 -2.69 13.19
C MET A 131 -13.42 -3.28 14.58
N LYS A 132 -14.35 -3.07 15.52
CA LYS A 132 -14.30 -3.74 16.82
C LYS A 132 -14.35 -5.26 16.68
N LEU A 133 -15.20 -5.78 15.78
CA LEU A 133 -15.27 -7.21 15.48
C LEU A 133 -13.97 -7.72 14.85
N ILE A 134 -13.49 -7.07 13.78
CA ILE A 134 -12.26 -7.45 13.08
C ILE A 134 -11.06 -7.43 14.02
N TYR A 135 -10.87 -6.33 14.75
CA TYR A 135 -9.80 -6.18 15.73
C TYR A 135 -9.94 -7.24 16.83
N GLY A 136 -11.15 -7.55 17.27
CA GLY A 136 -11.46 -8.64 18.20
C GLY A 136 -10.97 -10.01 17.70
N VAL A 137 -11.13 -10.31 16.41
CA VAL A 137 -10.59 -11.54 15.80
C VAL A 137 -9.06 -11.49 15.71
N CYS A 138 -8.49 -10.36 15.26
CA CYS A 138 -7.04 -10.18 15.14
C CYS A 138 -6.31 -10.25 16.49
N ARG A 139 -6.98 -9.95 17.61
CA ARG A 139 -6.43 -10.14 18.97
C ARG A 139 -6.78 -11.48 19.63
N GLY A 140 -7.50 -12.36 18.92
CA GLY A 140 -7.95 -13.65 19.43
C GLY A 140 -9.04 -13.60 20.50
N ALA A 141 -9.74 -12.46 20.66
CA ALA A 141 -10.86 -12.32 21.60
C ALA A 141 -12.19 -12.80 21.01
N ILE A 142 -12.30 -12.84 19.68
CA ILE A 142 -13.50 -13.23 18.93
C ILE A 142 -13.13 -14.35 17.96
N PRO A 143 -13.89 -15.46 17.89
CA PRO A 143 -13.66 -16.51 16.90
C PRO A 143 -14.05 -16.03 15.48
N LEU A 144 -13.33 -16.48 14.45
CA LEU A 144 -13.59 -16.08 13.06
C LEU A 144 -15.03 -16.41 12.62
N GLN A 145 -15.61 -17.51 13.11
CA GLN A 145 -16.98 -17.92 12.78
C GLN A 145 -17.99 -16.81 13.08
N GLU A 146 -17.76 -16.02 14.13
CA GLU A 146 -18.62 -14.89 14.46
C GLU A 146 -18.56 -13.78 13.39
N LEU A 147 -17.41 -13.62 12.72
CA LEU A 147 -17.24 -12.75 11.55
C LEU A 147 -17.82 -13.38 10.27
N GLU A 148 -18.06 -14.69 10.21
CA GLU A 148 -18.73 -15.30 9.05
C GLU A 148 -20.26 -15.19 9.20
N GLU A 149 -20.76 -15.36 10.43
CA GLU A 149 -22.18 -15.34 10.78
C GLU A 149 -22.79 -13.93 10.82
N LYS A 150 -22.03 -12.94 11.29
CA LYS A 150 -22.47 -11.54 11.34
C LYS A 150 -22.44 -10.85 9.98
N ALA A 151 -22.61 -11.59 8.88
CA ALA A 151 -22.58 -11.10 7.51
C ALA A 151 -23.42 -9.82 7.34
N LEU A 152 -22.80 -8.65 7.55
CA LEU A 152 -23.40 -7.36 7.26
C LEU A 152 -23.24 -7.18 5.76
N SER A 153 -24.37 -7.23 5.06
CA SER A 153 -24.41 -7.47 3.61
C SER A 153 -23.59 -6.50 2.77
N ASP A 154 -23.32 -5.28 3.26
CA ASP A 154 -22.86 -4.19 2.39
C ASP A 154 -21.64 -3.40 2.88
N GLN A 155 -20.97 -3.82 3.96
CA GLN A 155 -19.78 -3.10 4.43
C GLN A 155 -18.53 -3.61 3.72
N PHE A 156 -18.03 -2.82 2.77
CA PHE A 156 -16.80 -3.06 2.03
C PHE A 156 -15.64 -3.52 2.95
N TYR A 157 -15.36 -2.73 3.99
CA TYR A 157 -14.26 -2.99 4.93
C TYR A 157 -14.41 -4.32 5.67
N TYR A 158 -15.63 -4.69 6.02
CA TYR A 158 -15.89 -5.99 6.65
C TYR A 158 -15.44 -7.14 5.75
N ASN A 159 -15.88 -7.11 4.49
CA ASN A 159 -15.56 -8.15 3.51
C ASN A 159 -14.06 -8.13 3.16
N LEU A 160 -13.43 -6.96 3.07
CA LEU A 160 -11.99 -6.85 2.89
C LEU A 160 -11.24 -7.57 4.02
N TYR A 161 -11.47 -7.17 5.27
CA TYR A 161 -10.72 -7.69 6.40
C TYR A 161 -11.06 -9.15 6.73
N ALA A 162 -12.32 -9.57 6.58
CA ALA A 162 -12.71 -10.98 6.71
C ALA A 162 -11.97 -11.86 5.69
N GLY A 163 -11.86 -11.40 4.45
CA GLY A 163 -11.12 -12.11 3.41
C GLY A 163 -9.63 -12.25 3.74
N LEU A 164 -9.00 -11.16 4.19
CA LEU A 164 -7.59 -11.17 4.61
C LEU A 164 -7.34 -12.12 5.80
N ILE A 165 -8.22 -12.12 6.80
CA ILE A 165 -8.11 -13.04 7.95
C ILE A 165 -8.29 -14.49 7.51
N ALA A 166 -9.30 -14.78 6.69
CA ALA A 166 -9.54 -16.12 6.16
C ALA A 166 -8.33 -16.62 5.36
N GLU A 167 -7.71 -15.77 4.53
CA GLU A 167 -6.50 -16.12 3.79
C GLU A 167 -5.33 -16.43 4.74
N ALA A 168 -5.10 -15.56 5.74
CA ALA A 168 -4.02 -15.74 6.72
C ALA A 168 -4.16 -17.03 7.55
N GLN A 169 -5.37 -17.58 7.67
CA GLN A 169 -5.65 -18.87 8.32
C GLN A 169 -5.67 -20.07 7.36
N GLY A 170 -5.26 -19.89 6.10
CA GLY A 170 -5.21 -20.97 5.12
C GLY A 170 -6.58 -21.39 4.58
N ARG A 171 -7.57 -20.49 4.56
CA ARG A 171 -8.91 -20.72 4.00
C ARG A 171 -9.14 -19.92 2.70
N PRO A 172 -8.44 -20.24 1.60
CA PRO A 172 -8.45 -19.42 0.38
C PRO A 172 -9.83 -19.33 -0.30
N ALA A 173 -10.66 -20.37 -0.23
CA ALA A 173 -12.01 -20.34 -0.83
C ALA A 173 -12.95 -19.36 -0.09
N ALA A 174 -12.88 -19.31 1.24
CA ALA A 174 -13.61 -18.34 2.04
C ALA A 174 -13.07 -16.92 1.81
N ALA A 175 -11.74 -16.78 1.76
CA ALA A 175 -11.08 -15.51 1.47
C ALA A 175 -11.53 -14.91 0.14
N GLN A 176 -11.55 -15.73 -0.92
CA GLN A 176 -11.99 -15.31 -2.25
C GLN A 176 -13.45 -14.85 -2.23
N ASN A 177 -14.35 -15.57 -1.56
CA ASN A 177 -15.76 -15.17 -1.47
C ASN A 177 -15.92 -13.78 -0.84
N PHE A 178 -15.26 -13.54 0.30
CA PHE A 178 -15.30 -12.24 0.96
C PHE A 178 -14.72 -11.14 0.08
N LEU A 179 -13.55 -11.34 -0.51
CA LEU A 179 -12.91 -10.30 -1.32
C LEU A 179 -13.66 -10.03 -2.64
N ASP A 180 -14.29 -11.04 -3.25
CA ASP A 180 -15.19 -10.85 -4.39
C ASP A 180 -16.38 -9.94 -4.02
N ARG A 181 -16.94 -10.11 -2.82
CA ARG A 181 -18.02 -9.24 -2.31
C ARG A 181 -17.51 -7.83 -2.03
N ALA A 182 -16.31 -7.68 -1.48
CA ALA A 182 -15.70 -6.38 -1.25
C ALA A 182 -15.52 -5.62 -2.58
N VAL A 183 -14.93 -6.26 -3.59
CA VAL A 183 -14.69 -5.65 -4.90
C VAL A 183 -16.00 -5.24 -5.60
N LYS A 184 -17.06 -6.04 -5.45
CA LYS A 184 -18.40 -5.79 -6.04
C LYS A 184 -19.28 -4.84 -5.22
N SER A 185 -18.83 -4.40 -4.03
CA SER A 185 -19.59 -3.50 -3.15
C SER A 185 -19.84 -2.14 -3.83
N PRO A 186 -20.99 -1.47 -3.59
CA PRO A 186 -21.23 -0.11 -4.08
C PRO A 186 -20.18 0.93 -3.68
N TYR A 187 -19.43 0.68 -2.59
CA TYR A 187 -18.28 1.48 -2.16
C TYR A 187 -17.23 1.67 -3.26
N SER A 188 -17.13 0.72 -4.20
CA SER A 188 -16.20 0.75 -5.34
C SER A 188 -16.31 1.98 -6.23
N LYS A 189 -17.45 2.70 -6.19
CA LYS A 189 -17.74 3.81 -7.10
C LYS A 189 -17.03 5.11 -6.73
N GLU A 190 -16.45 5.21 -5.54
CA GLU A 190 -15.87 6.47 -5.03
C GLU A 190 -14.34 6.56 -5.21
N GLY A 191 -13.67 5.51 -5.68
CA GLY A 191 -12.22 5.56 -5.96
C GLY A 191 -11.34 5.59 -4.71
N ASP A 192 -11.83 5.06 -3.59
CA ASP A 192 -11.07 4.94 -2.34
C ASP A 192 -9.87 3.97 -2.50
N TYR A 193 -8.75 4.31 -1.87
CA TYR A 193 -7.51 3.52 -1.95
C TYR A 193 -7.71 2.08 -1.44
N MET A 194 -8.51 1.88 -0.41
CA MET A 194 -8.77 0.57 0.17
C MET A 194 -9.57 -0.32 -0.77
N TRP A 195 -10.43 0.23 -1.62
CA TRP A 195 -11.06 -0.55 -2.69
C TRP A 195 -10.01 -1.16 -3.62
N PHE A 196 -8.98 -0.38 -3.99
CA PHE A 196 -7.88 -0.90 -4.78
C PHE A 196 -7.06 -1.94 -4.03
N VAL A 197 -6.95 -1.86 -2.69
CA VAL A 197 -6.33 -2.94 -1.90
C VAL A 197 -7.04 -4.26 -2.13
N ALA A 198 -8.37 -4.30 -2.07
CA ALA A 198 -9.14 -5.52 -2.35
C ALA A 198 -8.94 -6.00 -3.79
N SER A 199 -8.99 -5.08 -4.76
CA SER A 199 -8.83 -5.38 -6.19
C SER A 199 -7.43 -5.92 -6.53
N VAL A 200 -6.39 -5.28 -6.00
CA VAL A 200 -4.97 -5.69 -6.13
C VAL A 200 -4.76 -7.04 -5.48
N HIS A 201 -5.35 -7.28 -4.31
CA HIS A 201 -5.31 -8.59 -3.67
C HIS A 201 -5.83 -9.69 -4.59
N CYS A 202 -7.07 -9.55 -5.10
CA CYS A 202 -7.66 -10.52 -6.00
C CYS A 202 -6.85 -10.68 -7.30
N LYS A 203 -6.28 -9.59 -7.83
CA LYS A 203 -5.42 -9.63 -9.02
C LYS A 203 -4.15 -10.46 -8.78
N LEU A 204 -3.45 -10.21 -7.68
CA LEU A 204 -2.20 -10.89 -7.35
C LEU A 204 -2.41 -12.37 -7.01
N ARG A 205 -3.63 -12.77 -6.60
CA ARG A 205 -4.01 -14.17 -6.38
C ARG A 205 -4.64 -14.86 -7.59
N GLY A 206 -4.85 -14.14 -8.69
CA GLY A 206 -5.53 -14.69 -9.88
C GLY A 206 -7.00 -15.01 -9.63
N TRP A 207 -7.65 -14.34 -8.69
CA TRP A 207 -9.07 -14.54 -8.35
C TRP A 207 -10.01 -13.73 -9.24
N ASN A 208 -9.51 -12.68 -9.88
CA ASN A 208 -10.24 -11.93 -10.90
C ASN A 208 -10.37 -12.82 -12.16
N LYS A 209 -11.56 -13.37 -12.39
CA LYS A 209 -11.95 -14.04 -13.64
C LYS A 209 -12.82 -13.13 -14.49
#